data_AF-A0A447XBT0-F1
#
_entry.id   AF-A0A447XBT0-F1
#
_cell.length_a   1.000
_cell.length_b   1.000
_cell.length_c   1.000
_cell.angle_alpha   90.00
_cell.angle_beta   90.00
_cell.angle_gamma   90.00
#
_symmetry.space_group_name_H-M   'P 1'
#
loop_
_entity.id
_entity.type
_entity.pdbx_description
1 polymer ?
#
loop_
_entity_poly.entity_id
_entity_poly.type
_entity_poly.pdbx_seq_one_letter_code
_entity_poly.pdbx_strand_id
1 'polypeptide(L)'
;MLLWAMSMIFVICVGVVMWAEVQGNPHLLALGADSSINMEGKESRFGVLVSSLFAVVTTAASCGAVIAMHDSFTALGGMVPMWLMQIGEVVFGGVGSGLYGMMLFVLLAVFMPG
;
A
#
# COMPACT_ATOMS: atom_id res chain seq x y z
N MET A 1 1.97 -16.76 14.47
CA MET A 1 0.77 -15.88 14.46
C MET A 1 1.10 -14.47 13.98
N LEU A 2 2.20 -13.86 14.41
CA LEU A 2 2.59 -12.50 13.98
C LEU A 2 2.65 -12.32 12.45
N LEU A 3 3.37 -13.22 11.76
CA LEU A 3 3.52 -13.18 10.31
C LEU A 3 2.17 -13.31 9.57
N TRP A 4 1.25 -14.09 10.14
CA TRP A 4 -0.10 -14.28 9.59
C TRP A 4 -0.93 -13.00 9.67
N ALA A 5 -0.89 -12.32 10.82
CA ALA A 5 -1.57 -11.03 10.99
C ALA A 5 -1.04 -9.98 10.00
N MET A 6 0.30 -9.86 9.89
CA MET A 6 0.95 -8.96 8.94
C MET A 6 0.57 -9.30 7.49
N SER A 7 0.59 -10.58 7.13
CA SER A 7 0.28 -11.04 5.77
C SER A 7 -1.17 -10.76 5.38
N MET A 8 -2.13 -10.96 6.28
CA MET A 8 -3.54 -10.68 5.98
C MET A 8 -3.78 -9.19 5.71
N ILE A 9 -3.24 -8.32 6.56
CA ILE A 9 -3.37 -6.86 6.38
C ILE A 9 -2.71 -6.46 5.06
N PHE A 10 -1.50 -6.94 4.80
CA PHE A 10 -0.77 -6.65 3.56
C PHE A 10 -1.56 -7.05 2.31
N VAL A 11 -2.08 -8.28 2.24
CA VAL A 11 -2.82 -8.77 1.05
C VAL A 11 -4.10 -7.95 0.81
N ILE A 12 -4.81 -7.58 1.88
CA ILE A 12 -6.01 -6.72 1.77
C ILE A 12 -5.61 -5.35 1.22
N CYS A 13 -4.57 -4.72 1.77
CA CYS A 13 -4.10 -3.42 1.31
C CYS A 13 -3.66 -3.45 -0.16
N VAL A 14 -2.90 -4.48 -0.57
CA VAL A 14 -2.52 -4.67 -1.98
C VAL A 14 -3.76 -4.78 -2.87
N GLY A 15 -4.74 -5.59 -2.47
CA GLY A 15 -5.99 -5.76 -3.24
C GLY A 15 -6.76 -4.46 -3.41
N VAL A 16 -6.85 -3.65 -2.35
CA VAL A 16 -7.53 -2.34 -2.40
C VAL A 16 -6.81 -1.37 -3.34
N VAL A 17 -5.48 -1.26 -3.26
CA VAL A 17 -4.71 -0.36 -4.13
C VAL A 17 -4.75 -0.83 -5.58
N MET A 18 -4.63 -2.13 -5.83
CA MET A 18 -4.77 -2.69 -7.19
C MET A 18 -6.14 -2.37 -7.78
N TRP A 19 -7.22 -2.57 -7.02
CA TRP A 19 -8.56 -2.26 -7.49
C TRP A 19 -8.74 -0.76 -7.73
N ALA A 20 -8.26 0.10 -6.82
CA ALA A 20 -8.36 1.54 -6.95
C ALA A 20 -7.62 2.06 -8.20
N GLU A 21 -6.39 1.59 -8.44
CA GLU A 21 -5.59 2.02 -9.60
C GLU A 21 -6.11 1.48 -10.95
N VAL A 22 -6.78 0.33 -10.94
CA VAL A 22 -7.47 -0.20 -12.13
C VAL A 22 -8.73 0.60 -12.45
N GLN A 23 -9.50 1.04 -11.44
CA GLN A 23 -10.59 2.00 -11.65
C GLN A 23 -10.04 3.31 -12.20
N GLY A 24 -8.90 3.75 -11.65
CA GLY A 24 -8.09 4.83 -12.17
C GLY A 24 -8.84 6.17 -12.24
N ASN A 25 -8.66 6.90 -13.33
CA ASN A 25 -9.21 8.24 -13.50
C ASN A 25 -10.35 8.27 -14.54
N PRO A 26 -11.60 8.54 -14.15
CA PRO A 26 -12.73 8.61 -15.10
C PRO A 26 -12.59 9.74 -16.12
N HIS A 27 -11.79 10.78 -15.82
CA HIS A 27 -11.52 11.86 -16.77
C HIS A 27 -10.72 11.39 -17.99
N LEU A 28 -9.92 10.31 -17.88
CA LEU A 28 -9.18 9.75 -19.02
C LEU A 28 -10.13 9.18 -20.08
N LEU A 29 -11.17 8.44 -19.65
CA LEU A 29 -12.22 7.94 -20.54
C LEU A 29 -13.00 9.10 -21.19
N ALA A 30 -13.31 10.15 -20.43
CA ALA A 30 -14.01 11.32 -20.94
C ALA A 30 -13.20 12.09 -22.00
N LEU A 31 -11.88 12.02 -21.93
CA LEU A 31 -10.94 12.65 -22.88
C LEU A 31 -10.58 11.75 -24.08
N GLY A 32 -11.17 10.54 -24.17
CA GLY A 32 -10.99 9.63 -25.30
C GLY A 32 -9.79 8.68 -25.18
N ALA A 33 -9.27 8.44 -23.98
CA ALA A 33 -8.27 7.39 -23.75
C ALA A 33 -8.88 5.98 -23.87
N ASP A 34 -8.05 4.99 -24.22
CA ASP A 34 -8.46 3.59 -24.39
C ASP A 34 -9.01 2.94 -23.11
N SER A 35 -8.64 3.44 -21.93
CA SER A 35 -9.11 2.94 -20.64
C SER A 35 -9.00 4.01 -19.54
N SER A 36 -9.67 3.78 -18.41
CA SER A 36 -9.53 4.62 -17.21
C SER A 36 -8.28 4.31 -16.38
N ILE A 37 -7.48 3.33 -16.79
CA ILE A 37 -6.32 2.85 -16.03
C ILE A 37 -5.35 4.01 -15.76
N ASN A 38 -4.99 4.19 -14.49
CA ASN A 38 -4.15 5.31 -14.08
C ASN A 38 -2.66 5.06 -14.40
N MET A 39 -2.20 5.57 -15.54
CA MET A 39 -0.80 5.52 -15.98
C MET A 39 -0.02 6.81 -15.73
N GLU A 40 -0.62 7.82 -15.08
CA GLU A 40 -0.03 9.17 -14.96
C GLU A 40 1.33 9.19 -14.25
N GLY A 41 1.46 8.42 -13.15
CA GLY A 41 2.71 8.30 -12.38
C GLY A 41 3.38 6.93 -12.49
N LYS A 42 3.08 6.14 -13.53
CA LYS A 42 3.49 4.73 -13.66
C LYS A 42 4.46 4.52 -14.80
N GLU A 43 5.40 3.59 -14.61
CA GLU A 43 6.34 3.16 -15.65
C GLU A 43 5.73 2.07 -16.55
N SER A 44 5.88 2.21 -17.86
CA SER A 44 5.40 1.23 -18.85
C SER A 44 6.01 -0.17 -18.69
N ARG A 45 7.22 -0.24 -18.12
CA ARG A 45 7.94 -1.49 -17.82
C ARG A 45 7.25 -2.37 -16.79
N PHE A 46 6.57 -1.76 -15.82
CA PHE A 46 6.01 -2.46 -14.67
C PHE A 46 4.49 -2.57 -14.77
N GLY A 47 3.83 -1.56 -15.33
CA GLY A 47 2.38 -1.50 -15.40
C GLY A 47 1.72 -1.30 -14.04
N VAL A 48 0.39 -1.18 -14.05
CA VAL A 48 -0.36 -0.71 -12.88
C VAL A 48 -0.37 -1.69 -11.72
N LEU A 49 -0.49 -2.99 -11.98
CA LEU A 49 -0.53 -4.02 -10.92
C LEU A 49 0.80 -4.11 -10.16
N VAL A 50 1.94 -4.06 -10.87
CA VAL A 50 3.26 -4.11 -10.23
C VAL A 50 3.55 -2.81 -9.49
N SER A 51 3.20 -1.67 -10.07
CA SER A 51 3.35 -0.37 -9.39
C SER A 51 2.51 -0.25 -8.12
N SER A 52 1.27 -0.72 -8.14
CA SER A 52 0.40 -0.74 -6.95
C SER A 52 0.91 -1.71 -5.88
N LEU A 53 1.38 -2.90 -6.28
CA LEU A 53 2.01 -3.84 -5.35
C LEU A 53 3.24 -3.22 -4.68
N PHE A 54 4.13 -2.60 -5.46
CA PHE A 54 5.34 -2.02 -4.91
C PHE A 54 5.07 -0.81 -4.01
N ALA A 55 4.06 0.01 -4.33
CA ALA A 55 3.62 1.11 -3.47
C ALA A 55 3.21 0.61 -2.07
N VAL A 56 2.51 -0.52 -2.00
CA VAL A 56 2.16 -1.14 -0.71
C VAL A 56 3.38 -1.78 -0.04
N VAL A 57 4.25 -2.46 -0.78
CA VAL A 57 5.49 -3.06 -0.23
C VAL A 57 6.39 -2.00 0.39
N THR A 58 6.66 -0.92 -0.33
CA THR A 58 7.64 0.09 0.10
C THR A 58 7.15 0.89 1.31
N THR A 59 5.84 1.14 1.41
CA THR A 59 5.25 1.87 2.53
C THR A 59 4.95 0.98 3.73
N ALA A 60 4.60 -0.30 3.52
CA ALA A 60 4.45 -1.25 4.61
C ALA A 60 5.82 -1.59 5.23
N ALA A 61 6.84 -1.81 4.40
CA ALA A 61 8.17 -2.23 4.84
C ALA A 61 9.12 -1.06 5.21
N SER A 62 8.62 0.18 5.32
CA SER A 62 9.47 1.37 5.60
C SER A 62 10.69 1.47 4.67
N CYS A 63 10.55 1.01 3.42
CA CYS A 63 11.67 0.99 2.48
C CYS A 63 11.90 2.39 1.88
N GLY A 64 10.82 3.12 1.59
CA GLY A 64 10.88 4.47 1.03
C GLY A 64 11.28 4.55 -0.45
N ALA A 65 11.57 3.42 -1.11
CA ALA A 65 11.79 3.37 -2.55
C ALA A 65 10.48 3.65 -3.31
N VAL A 66 10.53 4.41 -4.40
CA VAL A 66 9.33 4.79 -5.16
C VAL A 66 9.51 4.42 -6.64
N ILE A 67 8.77 3.41 -7.12
CA ILE A 67 8.77 3.04 -8.56
C ILE A 67 7.66 3.70 -9.36
N ALA A 68 6.74 4.37 -8.67
CA ALA A 68 5.59 5.04 -9.23
C ALA A 68 5.23 6.21 -8.32
N MET A 69 5.01 7.40 -8.88
CA MET A 69 4.77 8.60 -8.09
C MET A 69 3.45 8.48 -7.33
N HIS A 70 3.53 8.40 -5.99
CA HIS A 70 2.36 8.25 -5.11
C HIS A 70 1.40 9.45 -5.18
N ASP A 71 1.91 10.63 -5.53
CA ASP A 71 1.09 11.84 -5.70
C ASP A 71 0.11 11.73 -6.89
N SER A 72 0.49 10.94 -7.90
CA SER A 72 -0.35 10.66 -9.07
C SER A 72 -1.20 9.40 -8.88
N PHE A 73 -1.34 8.87 -7.66
CA PHE A 73 -2.25 7.74 -7.41
C PHE A 73 -3.69 8.25 -7.28
N THR A 74 -4.64 7.34 -7.48
CA THR A 74 -6.05 7.59 -7.16
C THR A 74 -6.21 7.91 -5.68
N ALA A 75 -7.31 8.58 -5.31
CA ALA A 75 -7.54 8.98 -3.92
C ALA A 75 -7.43 7.80 -2.92
N LEU A 76 -8.02 6.65 -3.27
CA LEU A 76 -7.89 5.42 -2.47
C LEU A 76 -6.50 4.77 -2.63
N GLY A 77 -5.93 4.79 -3.83
CA GLY A 77 -4.61 4.25 -4.12
C GLY A 77 -3.48 4.94 -3.35
N GLY A 78 -3.59 6.24 -3.07
CA GLY A 78 -2.65 7.01 -2.25
C GLY A 78 -2.97 6.99 -0.75
N MET A 79 -4.25 6.84 -0.38
CA MET A 79 -4.69 6.75 1.02
C MET A 79 -4.15 5.51 1.73
N VAL A 80 -4.15 4.36 1.08
CA VAL A 80 -3.68 3.11 1.70
C VAL A 80 -2.18 3.16 2.02
N PRO A 81 -1.28 3.55 1.10
CA PRO A 81 0.13 3.80 1.42
C PRO A 81 0.33 4.82 2.55
N MET A 82 -0.44 5.92 2.57
CA MET A 82 -0.38 6.90 3.66
C MET A 82 -0.78 6.28 5.00
N TRP A 83 -1.87 5.53 5.02
CA TRP A 83 -2.36 4.85 6.21
C TRP A 83 -1.36 3.82 6.75
N LEU A 84 -0.70 3.06 5.87
CA LEU A 84 0.33 2.08 6.24
C LEU A 84 1.54 2.72 6.95
N MET A 85 1.93 3.93 6.56
CA MET A 85 2.96 4.70 7.26
C MET A 85 2.46 5.21 8.61
N GLN A 86 1.21 5.71 8.66
CA GLN A 86 0.62 6.28 9.88
C GLN A 86 0.37 5.27 11.00
N ILE A 87 0.09 4.00 10.67
CA ILE A 87 -0.04 2.93 11.67
C ILE A 87 1.30 2.51 12.29
N GLY A 88 2.40 3.17 11.92
CA GLY A 88 3.73 2.96 12.51
C GLY A 88 4.53 1.85 11.84
N GLU A 89 4.28 1.59 10.55
CA GLU A 89 5.11 0.68 9.73
C GLU A 89 5.22 -0.74 10.35
N VAL A 90 4.11 -1.22 10.91
CA VAL A 90 4.05 -2.49 11.64
C VAL A 90 3.82 -3.70 10.75
N VAL A 91 3.52 -3.51 9.47
CA VAL A 91 3.20 -4.59 8.52
C VAL A 91 4.45 -4.95 7.73
N PHE A 92 5.13 -6.03 8.12
CA PHE A 92 6.50 -6.41 7.69
C PHE A 92 7.59 -5.37 8.05
N GLY A 93 7.29 -4.07 7.99
CA GLY A 93 8.07 -2.96 8.54
C GLY A 93 9.52 -2.87 8.11
N GLY A 94 10.21 -1.84 8.60
CA GLY A 94 11.64 -1.67 8.35
C GLY A 94 12.47 -2.73 9.05
N VAL A 95 13.71 -2.93 8.59
CA VAL A 95 14.64 -3.92 9.17
C VAL A 95 14.87 -3.60 10.64
N GLY A 96 14.33 -4.45 11.51
CA GLY A 96 14.34 -4.26 12.97
C GLY A 96 13.22 -3.36 13.49
N SER A 97 12.82 -2.31 12.76
CA SER A 97 11.78 -1.38 13.23
C SER A 97 10.37 -1.94 13.23
N GLY A 98 10.02 -2.71 12.19
CA GLY A 98 8.72 -3.37 12.12
C GLY A 98 8.50 -4.35 13.27
N LEU A 99 9.55 -5.06 13.68
CA LEU A 99 9.44 -6.11 14.68
C LEU A 99 9.26 -5.53 16.08
N TYR A 100 10.03 -4.49 16.47
CA TYR A 100 9.79 -3.84 17.77
C TYR A 100 8.44 -3.11 17.79
N GLY A 101 8.05 -2.46 16.68
CA GLY A 101 6.78 -1.73 16.59
C GLY A 101 5.59 -2.66 16.76
N MET A 102 5.64 -3.82 16.08
CA MET A 102 4.61 -4.85 16.23
C MET A 102 4.59 -5.46 17.64
N MET A 103 5.74 -5.62 18.30
CA MET A 103 5.77 -6.14 19.68
C MET A 103 5.08 -5.20 20.68
N LEU A 104 5.16 -3.88 20.49
CA LEU A 104 4.40 -2.91 21.32
C LEU A 104 2.89 -3.12 21.16
N PHE A 105 2.41 -3.31 19.92
CA PHE A 105 1.00 -3.62 19.67
C PHE A 105 0.58 -4.98 20.24
N VAL A 106 1.45 -5.99 20.19
CA VAL A 106 1.17 -7.30 20.79
C VAL A 106 1.01 -7.19 22.31
N LEU A 107 1.89 -6.46 23.00
CA LEU A 107 1.78 -6.24 24.44
C LEU A 107 0.46 -5.53 24.79
N LEU A 108 0.08 -4.52 24.00
CA LEU A 108 -1.17 -3.78 24.17
C LEU A 108 -2.40 -4.68 23.90
N ALA A 109 -2.33 -5.54 22.88
CA ALA A 109 -3.38 -6.49 22.53
C ALA A 109 -3.55 -7.63 23.55
N VAL A 110 -2.47 -8.03 24.24
CA VAL A 110 -2.55 -9.01 25.35
C VAL A 110 -3.12 -8.37 26.62
N PHE A 111 -2.87 -7.08 26.83
CA PHE A 111 -3.36 -6.36 28.02
C PHE A 111 -4.85 -6.05 27.98
N MET A 112 -5.44 -5.73 26.82
CA MET A 112 -6.87 -5.39 26.74
C MET A 112 -7.87 -6.50 27.13
N PRO A 113 -7.66 -7.79 26.75
CA PRO A 113 -8.56 -8.89 27.11
C PRO A 113 -8.20 -9.61 28.42
N GLY A 114 -7.11 -9.23 29.10
CA GLY A 114 -6.65 -9.82 30.37
C GLY A 114 -7.10 -9.02 31.59
#